data_AF-A0A514XGB7-F1
#
_entry.id   AF-A0A514XGB7-F1
#
_cell.length_a   1.000
_cell.length_b   1.000
_cell.length_c   1.000
_cell.angle_alpha   90.00
_cell.angle_beta   90.00
_cell.angle_gamma   90.00
#
_symmetry.space_group_name_H-M   'P 1'
#
loop_
_entity.id
_entity.type
_entity.pdbx_description
1 polymer ?
#
loop_
_entity_poly.entity_id
_entity_poly.type
_entity_poly.pdbx_seq_one_letter_code
_entity_poly.pdbx_strand_id
1 'polypeptide(L)'
;MSDDNHYQGLPEWSEFRQFIKEQQEEDERLGLSYMISGGIAAVGGVIGYDLSNDPLSRSVYALTSTVGIAAIGLGASHYWTGNEYDSFFYALENSNISVQEKNRILQKYLEKEHDKREARRWIRVVTHSLIAVANFYSASRETNGDVKPIFVFLGTVNTVLAISYSF
;
A
#
# COMPACT_ATOMS: atom_id res chain seq x y z
N MET A 1 6.31 -1.63 -1.35
CA MET A 1 5.14 -1.21 -0.56
C MET A 1 5.66 -0.95 0.83
N SER A 2 6.21 0.25 1.05
CA SER A 2 6.74 0.69 2.33
C SER A 2 5.57 1.32 3.08
N ASP A 3 5.04 0.59 4.05
CA ASP A 3 4.09 1.06 5.06
C ASP A 3 4.86 1.90 6.13
N ASP A 4 5.84 2.72 5.71
CA ASP A 4 6.90 3.23 6.60
C ASP A 4 6.77 4.72 6.96
N ASN A 5 5.80 5.45 6.39
CA ASN A 5 5.61 6.88 6.71
C ASN A 5 4.70 7.08 7.92
N HIS A 6 5.05 6.43 9.03
CA HIS A 6 4.37 6.64 10.30
C HIS A 6 5.16 7.54 11.23
N TYR A 7 4.46 8.37 12.00
CA TYR A 7 5.12 9.21 12.99
C TYR A 7 5.73 8.35 14.11
N GLN A 8 7.06 8.46 14.28
CA GLN A 8 7.84 7.79 15.34
C GLN A 8 8.47 8.78 16.34
N GLY A 9 8.17 10.09 16.19
CA GLY A 9 8.68 11.14 17.06
C GLY A 9 8.04 11.16 18.44
N LEU A 10 8.46 12.11 19.27
CA LEU A 10 7.88 12.29 20.61
C LEU A 10 6.42 12.72 20.48
N PRO A 11 5.54 12.44 21.45
CA PRO A 11 4.14 12.90 21.40
C PRO A 11 4.02 14.42 21.68
N GLU A 12 4.73 15.22 20.88
CA GLU A 12 4.77 16.67 20.94
C GLU A 12 4.12 17.28 19.70
N TRP A 13 3.18 18.20 19.93
CA TRP A 13 2.37 18.79 18.88
C TRP A 13 3.19 19.54 17.83
N SER A 14 4.28 20.21 18.22
CA SER A 14 5.17 20.91 17.30
C SER A 14 5.86 19.98 16.32
N GLU A 15 6.41 18.86 16.82
CA GLU A 15 7.08 17.86 16.00
C GLU A 15 6.09 17.13 15.09
N PHE A 16 4.94 16.73 15.64
CA PHE A 16 3.87 16.08 14.86
C PHE A 16 3.34 17.01 13.77
N ARG A 17 3.10 18.29 14.07
CA ARG A 17 2.65 19.28 13.07
C ARG A 17 3.66 19.46 11.94
N GLN A 18 4.94 19.47 12.25
CA GLN A 18 5.99 19.56 11.23
C GLN A 18 5.99 18.30 10.35
N PHE A 19 5.97 17.12 10.97
CA PHE A 19 5.90 15.84 10.27
C PHE A 19 4.70 15.77 9.31
N ILE A 20 3.50 16.18 9.75
CA ILE A 20 2.31 16.15 8.89
C ILE A 20 2.45 17.08 7.69
N LYS A 21 3.01 18.28 7.86
CA LYS A 21 3.22 19.20 6.73
C LYS A 21 4.22 18.64 5.72
N GLU A 22 5.31 18.06 6.20
CA GLU A 22 6.30 17.41 5.35
C GLU A 22 5.69 16.22 4.60
N GLN A 23 4.88 15.39 5.28
CA GLN A 23 4.14 14.29 4.67
C GLN A 23 3.15 14.77 3.61
N GLN A 24 2.40 15.85 3.84
CA GLN A 24 1.45 16.38 2.86
C GLN A 24 2.17 16.82 1.56
N GLU A 25 3.31 17.50 1.68
CA GLU A 25 4.11 17.87 0.50
C GLU A 25 4.69 16.65 -0.22
N GLU A 26 5.10 15.61 0.53
CA GLU A 26 5.61 14.37 -0.02
C GLU A 26 4.52 13.57 -0.73
N ASP A 27 3.33 13.44 -0.11
CA ASP A 27 2.16 12.75 -0.65
C ASP A 27 1.69 13.38 -1.97
N GLU A 28 1.72 14.72 -2.08
CA GLU A 28 1.41 15.39 -3.34
C GLU A 28 2.41 15.03 -4.45
N ARG A 29 3.72 15.03 -4.14
CA ARG A 29 4.78 14.71 -5.11
C ARG A 29 4.77 13.24 -5.51
N LEU A 30 4.63 12.34 -4.54
CA LEU A 30 4.51 10.91 -4.77
C LEU A 30 3.25 10.60 -5.56
N GLY A 31 2.11 11.20 -5.18
CA GLY A 31 0.83 11.04 -5.85
C GLY A 31 0.93 11.38 -7.34
N LEU A 32 1.49 12.55 -7.66
CA LEU A 32 1.74 12.97 -9.05
C LEU A 32 2.68 12.00 -9.79
N SER A 33 3.76 11.57 -9.14
CA SER A 33 4.75 10.66 -9.73
C SER A 33 4.13 9.30 -10.06
N TYR A 34 3.30 8.75 -9.16
CA TYR A 34 2.55 7.51 -9.37
C TYR A 34 1.51 7.64 -10.48
N MET A 35 0.79 8.77 -10.55
CA MET A 35 -0.17 9.01 -11.63
C MET A 35 0.51 9.11 -13.00
N ILE A 36 1.64 9.81 -13.11
CA ILE A 36 2.37 9.96 -14.38
C ILE A 36 2.96 8.63 -14.83
N SER A 37 3.72 7.96 -13.94
CA SER A 37 4.36 6.68 -14.27
C SER A 37 3.32 5.57 -14.52
N GLY A 38 2.25 5.54 -13.73
CA GLY A 38 1.10 4.66 -13.93
C GLY A 38 0.40 4.91 -15.27
N GLY A 39 0.23 6.18 -15.67
CA GLY A 39 -0.30 6.57 -16.97
C GLY A 39 0.55 6.04 -18.13
N ILE A 40 1.89 6.19 -18.04
CA ILE A 40 2.82 5.67 -19.05
C ILE A 40 2.73 4.15 -19.13
N ALA A 41 2.73 3.45 -17.99
CA ALA A 41 2.61 1.99 -17.96
C ALA A 41 1.25 1.49 -18.48
N ALA A 42 0.16 2.20 -18.18
CA ALA A 42 -1.19 1.91 -18.66
C ALA A 42 -1.24 1.99 -20.20
N VAL A 43 -0.83 3.12 -20.77
CA VAL A 43 -0.84 3.35 -22.23
C VAL A 43 0.13 2.40 -22.93
N GLY A 44 1.36 2.27 -22.42
CA GLY A 44 2.37 1.37 -22.98
C GLY A 44 1.94 -0.10 -22.94
N GLY A 45 1.29 -0.52 -21.87
CA GLY A 45 0.72 -1.87 -21.74
C GLY A 45 -0.39 -2.14 -22.75
N VAL A 46 -1.30 -1.19 -22.99
CA VAL A 46 -2.36 -1.35 -24.01
C VAL A 46 -1.75 -1.44 -25.41
N ILE A 47 -0.85 -0.53 -25.77
CA ILE A 47 -0.19 -0.54 -27.10
C ILE A 47 0.64 -1.81 -27.29
N GLY A 48 1.40 -2.22 -26.27
CA GLY A 48 2.22 -3.42 -26.32
C GLY A 48 1.39 -4.69 -26.46
N TYR A 49 0.21 -4.75 -25.83
CA TYR A 49 -0.74 -5.86 -25.97
C TYR A 49 -1.18 -6.02 -27.43
N ASP A 50 -1.60 -4.92 -28.06
CA ASP A 50 -2.12 -4.94 -29.44
C ASP A 50 -1.04 -5.27 -30.47
N LEU A 51 0.20 -4.83 -30.25
CA LEU A 51 1.34 -5.09 -31.14
C LEU A 51 1.97 -6.47 -30.96
N SER A 52 1.63 -7.20 -29.89
CA SER A 52 2.19 -8.52 -29.60
C SER A 52 1.41 -9.64 -30.29
N ASN A 53 2.13 -10.63 -30.80
CA ASN A 53 1.53 -11.80 -31.47
C ASN A 53 1.52 -13.06 -30.60
N ASP A 54 2.41 -13.18 -29.62
CA ASP A 54 2.45 -14.33 -28.74
C ASP A 54 1.60 -14.12 -27.46
N PRO A 55 0.93 -15.17 -26.96
CA PRO A 55 0.06 -15.06 -25.77
C PRO A 55 0.77 -14.65 -24.48
N LEU A 56 2.07 -14.95 -24.35
CA LEU A 56 2.85 -14.66 -23.14
C LEU A 56 3.14 -13.16 -23.07
N SER A 57 3.65 -12.55 -24.14
CA SER A 57 3.88 -11.11 -24.24
C SER A 57 2.58 -10.33 -24.04
N ARG A 58 1.48 -10.78 -24.66
CA ARG A 58 0.15 -10.19 -24.43
C ARG A 58 -0.23 -10.20 -22.95
N SER A 59 -0.02 -11.32 -22.27
CA SER A 59 -0.32 -11.42 -20.83
C SER A 59 0.53 -10.46 -19.99
N VAL A 60 1.83 -10.33 -20.30
CA VAL A 60 2.73 -9.37 -19.62
C VAL A 60 2.29 -7.93 -19.84
N TYR A 61 1.90 -7.56 -21.07
CA TYR A 61 1.42 -6.23 -21.37
C TYR A 61 0.05 -5.92 -20.73
N ALA A 62 -0.85 -6.89 -20.65
CA ALA A 62 -2.11 -6.76 -19.92
C ALA A 62 -1.90 -6.59 -18.39
N LEU A 63 -0.93 -7.29 -17.81
CA LEU A 63 -0.54 -7.08 -16.42
C LEU A 63 0.07 -5.69 -16.22
N THR A 64 0.93 -5.27 -17.14
CA THR A 64 1.56 -3.93 -17.10
C THR A 64 0.52 -2.82 -17.13
N SER A 65 -0.50 -2.94 -17.99
CA SER A 65 -1.57 -1.93 -18.07
C SER A 65 -2.41 -1.90 -16.79
N THR A 66 -2.74 -3.07 -16.24
CA THR A 66 -3.48 -3.20 -14.97
C THR A 66 -2.72 -2.58 -13.80
N VAL A 67 -1.41 -2.86 -13.70
CA VAL A 67 -0.53 -2.26 -12.69
C VAL A 67 -0.45 -0.74 -12.88
N GLY A 68 -0.37 -0.26 -14.12
CA GLY A 68 -0.40 1.16 -14.44
C GLY A 68 -1.67 1.86 -13.94
N ILE A 69 -2.84 1.28 -14.21
CA ILE A 69 -4.13 1.80 -13.72
C ILE A 69 -4.20 1.78 -12.19
N ALA A 70 -3.74 0.71 -11.55
CA ALA A 70 -3.67 0.63 -10.10
C ALA A 70 -2.75 1.71 -9.51
N ALA A 71 -1.60 1.97 -10.13
CA ALA A 71 -0.68 3.04 -9.73
C ALA A 71 -1.31 4.44 -9.87
N ILE A 72 -2.13 4.69 -10.90
CA ILE A 72 -2.90 5.94 -11.03
C ILE A 72 -3.88 6.07 -9.86
N GLY A 73 -4.64 5.02 -9.56
CA GLY A 73 -5.58 5.03 -8.44
C GLY A 73 -4.90 5.28 -7.09
N LEU A 74 -3.77 4.63 -6.84
CA LEU A 74 -2.95 4.87 -5.65
C LEU A 74 -2.43 6.30 -5.59
N GLY A 75 -1.87 6.81 -6.70
CA GLY A 75 -1.35 8.17 -6.77
C GLY A 75 -2.43 9.24 -6.57
N ALA A 76 -3.63 9.02 -7.12
CA ALA A 76 -4.81 9.85 -6.90
C ALA A 76 -5.22 9.88 -5.42
N SER A 77 -5.15 8.73 -4.74
CA SER A 77 -5.43 8.65 -3.30
C SER A 77 -4.44 9.50 -2.50
N HIS A 78 -3.13 9.35 -2.74
CA HIS A 78 -2.12 10.17 -2.05
C HIS A 78 -2.35 11.67 -2.31
N TYR A 79 -2.58 12.04 -3.57
CA TYR A 79 -2.71 13.46 -3.95
C TYR A 79 -3.98 14.14 -3.39
N TRP A 80 -5.13 13.47 -3.39
CA TRP A 80 -6.41 14.11 -3.00
C TRP A 80 -6.93 13.74 -1.62
N THR A 81 -6.66 12.53 -1.13
CA THR A 81 -7.17 12.07 0.18
C THR A 81 -6.14 12.23 1.30
N GLY A 82 -4.86 12.34 0.95
CA GLY A 82 -3.78 12.53 1.92
C GLY A 82 -3.58 11.33 2.86
N ASN A 83 -2.92 11.58 3.98
CA ASN A 83 -2.52 10.57 4.95
C ASN A 83 -3.66 10.28 5.96
N GLU A 84 -3.66 9.08 6.56
CA GLU A 84 -4.58 8.69 7.65
C GLU A 84 -4.57 9.66 8.85
N TYR A 85 -3.50 10.45 9.00
CA TYR A 85 -3.35 11.46 10.04
C TYR A 85 -4.01 12.81 9.73
N ASP A 86 -4.31 13.13 8.47
CA ASP A 86 -4.68 14.49 8.06
C ASP A 86 -5.99 14.97 8.69
N SER A 87 -6.99 14.08 8.79
CA SER A 87 -8.26 14.41 9.44
C SER A 87 -8.10 14.68 10.94
N PHE A 88 -7.25 13.90 11.60
CA PHE A 88 -6.94 14.08 13.03
C PHE A 88 -6.14 15.37 13.26
N PHE A 89 -5.13 15.60 12.42
CA PHE A 89 -4.34 16.82 12.42
C PHE A 89 -5.21 18.06 12.22
N TYR A 90 -6.08 18.06 11.20
CA TYR A 90 -7.01 19.16 10.93
C TYR A 90 -7.92 19.44 12.13
N ALA A 91 -8.47 18.40 12.76
CA ALA A 91 -9.33 18.54 13.94
C ALA A 91 -8.59 19.16 15.13
N LEU A 92 -7.35 18.73 15.40
CA LEU A 92 -6.56 19.26 16.50
C LEU A 92 -5.99 20.66 16.20
N GLU A 93 -5.49 20.91 15.00
CA GLU A 93 -4.92 22.20 14.59
C GLU A 93 -5.95 23.31 14.75
N ASN A 94 -7.18 23.09 14.26
CA ASN A 94 -8.27 24.07 14.28
C ASN A 94 -9.10 24.06 15.58
N SER A 95 -8.67 23.31 16.60
CA SER A 95 -9.33 23.32 17.91
C SER A 95 -8.80 24.45 18.81
N ASN A 96 -9.66 24.94 19.71
CA ASN A 96 -9.31 25.97 20.70
C ASN A 96 -8.69 25.40 21.99
N ILE A 97 -8.21 24.16 21.97
CA ILE A 97 -7.62 23.51 23.16
C ILE A 97 -6.14 23.88 23.30
N SER A 98 -5.63 23.80 24.53
CA SER A 98 -4.24 24.14 24.83
C SER A 98 -3.25 23.16 24.20
N VAL A 99 -1.99 23.59 24.00
CA VAL A 99 -0.92 22.72 23.46
C VAL A 99 -0.70 21.49 24.35
N GLN A 100 -0.81 21.65 25.67
CA GLN A 100 -0.69 20.54 26.61
C GLN A 100 -1.80 19.50 26.41
N GLU A 101 -3.03 19.94 26.14
CA GLU A 101 -4.14 19.04 25.82
C GLU A 101 -3.95 18.36 24.46
N LYS A 102 -3.46 19.10 23.44
CA LYS A 102 -3.11 18.52 22.13
C LYS A 102 -2.06 17.41 22.28
N ASN A 103 -0.99 17.63 23.04
CA ASN A 103 0.03 16.61 23.31
C ASN A 103 -0.56 15.37 23.98
N ARG A 104 -1.44 15.55 24.97
CA ARG A 104 -2.07 14.41 25.67
C ARG A 104 -2.98 13.59 24.77
N ILE A 105 -3.76 14.25 23.91
CA ILE A 105 -4.63 13.58 22.93
C ILE A 105 -3.77 12.88 21.87
N LEU A 106 -2.74 13.54 21.37
CA LEU A 106 -1.79 12.98 20.41
C LEU A 106 -1.12 11.72 20.98
N GLN A 107 -0.65 11.74 22.22
CA GLN A 107 -0.06 10.57 22.86
C GLN A 107 -1.02 9.37 22.85
N LYS A 108 -2.27 9.57 23.24
CA LYS A 108 -3.29 8.51 23.27
C LYS A 108 -3.67 8.01 21.89
N TYR A 109 -3.70 8.91 20.91
CA TYR A 109 -3.94 8.58 19.52
C TYR A 109 -2.80 7.71 18.96
N LEU A 110 -1.53 8.12 19.15
CA LEU A 110 -0.35 7.38 18.67
C LEU A 110 -0.23 6.00 19.33
N GLU A 111 -0.52 5.89 20.63
CA GLU A 111 -0.60 4.60 21.34
C GLU A 111 -1.62 3.68 20.67
N LYS A 112 -2.83 4.20 20.38
CA LYS A 112 -3.87 3.39 19.73
C LYS A 112 -3.53 3.01 18.29
N GLU A 113 -2.90 3.91 17.53
CA GLU A 113 -2.48 3.63 16.16
C GLU A 113 -1.32 2.64 16.10
N HIS A 114 -0.43 2.64 17.08
CA HIS A 114 0.57 1.58 17.23
C HIS A 114 -0.10 0.19 17.36
N ASP A 115 -1.04 0.04 18.29
CA ASP A 115 -1.75 -1.25 18.48
C ASP A 115 -2.48 -1.72 17.23
N LYS A 116 -3.17 -0.79 16.54
CA LYS A 116 -3.88 -1.11 15.31
C LYS A 116 -2.92 -1.53 14.20
N ARG A 117 -1.75 -0.91 14.09
CA ARG A 117 -0.74 -1.26 13.09
C ARG A 117 -0.20 -2.66 13.33
N GLU A 118 0.15 -2.98 14.57
CA GLU A 118 0.60 -4.33 14.92
C GLU A 118 -0.48 -5.38 14.61
N ALA A 119 -1.74 -5.10 14.95
CA ALA A 119 -2.86 -5.98 14.62
C ALA A 119 -3.06 -6.14 13.09
N ARG A 120 -3.07 -5.03 12.33
CA ARG A 120 -3.20 -5.03 10.86
C ARG A 120 -2.06 -5.84 10.22
N ARG A 121 -0.83 -5.62 10.69
CA ARG A 121 0.37 -6.34 10.26
C ARG A 121 0.20 -7.84 10.47
N TRP A 122 -0.17 -8.27 11.68
CA TRP A 122 -0.38 -9.67 11.99
C TRP A 122 -1.50 -10.31 11.16
N ILE A 123 -2.62 -9.61 10.97
CA ILE A 123 -3.71 -10.09 10.12
C ILE A 123 -3.20 -10.32 8.69
N ARG A 124 -2.46 -9.36 8.10
CA ARG A 124 -1.89 -9.53 6.75
C ARG A 124 -0.95 -10.71 6.66
N VAL A 125 -0.04 -10.88 7.62
CA VAL A 125 0.88 -12.03 7.69
C VAL A 125 0.10 -13.34 7.70
N VAL A 126 -0.89 -13.48 8.57
CA VAL A 126 -1.72 -14.70 8.68
C VAL A 126 -2.51 -14.94 7.40
N THR A 127 -3.19 -13.92 6.87
CA THR A 127 -3.99 -14.03 5.65
C THR A 127 -3.14 -14.48 4.47
N HIS A 128 -2.01 -13.82 4.21
CA HIS A 128 -1.14 -14.19 3.10
C HIS A 128 -0.49 -15.57 3.32
N SER A 129 -0.16 -15.95 4.56
CA SER A 129 0.32 -17.30 4.87
C SER A 129 -0.74 -18.36 4.57
N LEU A 130 -2.00 -18.14 4.96
CA LEU A 130 -3.11 -19.06 4.68
C LEU A 130 -3.38 -19.18 3.18
N ILE A 131 -3.37 -18.06 2.45
CA ILE A 131 -3.52 -18.06 0.99
C ILE A 131 -2.37 -18.82 0.34
N ALA A 132 -1.14 -18.64 0.81
CA ALA A 132 0.01 -19.37 0.29
C ALA A 132 -0.13 -20.89 0.49
N VAL A 133 -0.49 -21.32 1.70
CA VAL A 133 -0.74 -22.74 2.02
C VAL A 133 -1.86 -23.32 1.15
N ALA A 134 -2.98 -22.60 1.00
CA ALA A 134 -4.09 -23.04 0.17
C ALA A 134 -3.69 -23.20 -1.30
N ASN A 135 -2.93 -22.25 -1.85
CA ASN A 135 -2.44 -22.32 -3.23
C ASN A 135 -1.42 -23.45 -3.44
N PHE A 136 -0.46 -23.65 -2.53
CA PHE A 136 0.45 -24.79 -2.62
C PHE A 136 -0.27 -26.13 -2.47
N TYR A 137 -1.29 -26.20 -1.61
CA TYR A 137 -2.14 -27.38 -1.51
C TYR A 137 -2.90 -27.64 -2.82
N SER A 138 -3.53 -26.62 -3.42
CA SER A 138 -4.16 -26.74 -4.74
C SER A 138 -3.17 -27.17 -5.81
N ALA A 139 -1.97 -26.60 -5.87
CA ALA A 139 -0.92 -27.00 -6.81
C ALA A 139 -0.48 -28.47 -6.64
N SER A 140 -0.51 -28.99 -5.40
CA SER A 140 -0.16 -30.39 -5.11
C SER A 140 -1.20 -31.39 -5.60
N ARG A 141 -2.47 -30.94 -5.72
CA ARG A 141 -3.61 -31.75 -6.18
C ARG A 141 -3.92 -31.56 -7.66
N GLU A 142 -3.49 -30.45 -8.25
CA GLU A 142 -3.76 -30.10 -9.64
C GLU A 142 -3.00 -31.02 -10.60
N THR A 143 -3.74 -31.64 -11.53
CA THR A 143 -3.21 -32.55 -12.54
C THR A 143 -3.02 -31.83 -13.89
N ASN A 144 -3.71 -30.69 -14.09
CA ASN A 144 -3.56 -29.89 -15.29
C ASN A 144 -2.22 -29.12 -15.28
N GLY A 145 -1.38 -29.41 -16.28
CA GLY A 145 -0.05 -28.82 -16.45
C GLY A 145 -0.03 -27.31 -16.70
N ASP A 146 -1.12 -26.74 -17.20
CA ASP A 146 -1.23 -25.30 -17.47
C ASP A 146 -1.70 -24.50 -16.24
N VAL A 147 -2.47 -25.14 -15.35
CA VAL A 147 -3.06 -24.49 -14.17
C VAL A 147 -2.15 -24.61 -12.95
N LYS A 148 -1.44 -25.73 -12.82
CA LYS A 148 -0.53 -25.98 -11.70
C LYS A 148 0.53 -24.88 -11.51
N PRO A 149 1.20 -24.35 -12.54
CA PRO A 149 2.16 -23.24 -12.40
C PRO A 149 1.54 -21.96 -11.82
N ILE A 150 0.27 -21.69 -12.13
CA ILE A 150 -0.46 -20.52 -11.62
C ILE A 150 -0.60 -20.63 -10.10
N PHE A 151 -1.03 -21.78 -9.59
CA PHE A 151 -1.15 -22.00 -8.14
C PHE A 151 0.20 -21.93 -7.43
N VAL A 152 1.27 -22.47 -8.02
CA VAL A 152 2.63 -22.34 -7.45
C VAL A 152 3.05 -20.87 -7.38
N PHE A 153 2.85 -20.10 -8.46
CA PHE A 153 3.17 -18.68 -8.49
C PHE A 153 2.39 -17.89 -7.43
N LEU A 154 1.06 -18.09 -7.33
CA LEU A 154 0.23 -17.45 -6.32
C LEU A 154 0.67 -17.82 -4.90
N GLY A 155 1.04 -19.09 -4.67
CA GLY A 155 1.61 -19.54 -3.41
C GLY A 155 2.86 -18.77 -3.03
N THR A 156 3.83 -18.70 -3.96
CA THR A 156 5.11 -17.99 -3.77
C THR A 156 4.92 -16.50 -3.50
N VAL A 157 4.09 -15.81 -4.31
CA VAL A 157 3.83 -14.38 -4.13
C VAL A 157 3.26 -14.09 -2.75
N ASN A 158 2.29 -14.89 -2.30
CA ASN A 158 1.70 -14.71 -0.98
C ASN A 158 2.67 -15.05 0.16
N THR A 159 3.56 -16.02 0.00
CA THR A 159 4.65 -16.25 0.97
C THR A 159 5.57 -15.04 1.07
N VAL A 160 5.98 -14.46 -0.06
CA VAL A 160 6.82 -13.26 -0.06
C VAL A 160 6.11 -12.09 0.60
N LEU A 161 4.82 -11.88 0.33
CA LEU A 161 4.02 -10.85 1.00
C LEU A 161 3.90 -11.07 2.51
N ALA A 162 3.66 -12.32 2.94
CA ALA A 162 3.60 -12.65 4.36
C ALA A 162 4.93 -12.36 5.08
N ILE A 163 6.06 -12.71 4.45
CA ILE A 163 7.40 -12.39 4.98
C ILE A 163 7.62 -10.88 4.97
N SER A 164 7.25 -10.17 3.91
CA SER A 164 7.42 -8.72 3.80
C SER A 164 6.66 -7.96 4.88
N TYR A 165 5.44 -8.40 5.24
CA TYR A 165 4.68 -7.80 6.35
C TYR A 165 5.14 -8.31 7.72
N SER A 166 6.01 -9.32 7.80
CA SER A 166 6.52 -9.83 9.07
C SER A 166 7.67 -9.00 9.64
N PHE A 167 8.22 -8.06 8.87
CA PHE A 167 9.24 -7.08 9.27
C PHE A 167 8.65 -5.67 9.23
#